data_AF-H0A9U9-F1
#
_entry.id   AF-H0A9U9-F1
#
_cell.length_a   1.000
_cell.length_b   1.000
_cell.length_c   1.000
_cell.angle_alpha   90.00
_cell.angle_beta   90.00
_cell.angle_gamma   90.00
#
_symmetry.space_group_name_H-M   'P 1'
#
loop_
_entity.id
_entity.type
_entity.pdbx_description
1 polymer ?
#
loop_
_entity_poly.entity_id
_entity_poly.type
_entity_poly.pdbx_seq_one_letter_code
_entity_poly.pdbx_strand_id
1 'polypeptide(L)'
;MNIEMRFSELEDVRIKLDETGRKEFWHRVDEFGGIKTFSEAFEISSSKIYNWKSKNSYIPIELVKKVFGNEASQYVEAYKGSGRSKAVENPVFPVPESSELLTRIQCSVTANKNGIPVYQASDAGLVERFSELLQEIGEVPFKIYERDVLELRYPKYLHEIFQKMN
;
A
#
# COMPACT_ATOMS: atom_id res chain seq x y z
N MET A 1 -23.85 0.27 3.60
CA MET A 1 -23.36 -0.28 2.32
C MET A 1 -21.89 -0.46 2.57
N ASN A 2 -21.43 -1.71 2.74
CA ASN A 2 -20.06 -1.98 3.17
C ASN A 2 -19.14 -1.75 1.98
N ILE A 3 -18.19 -0.82 2.11
CA ILE A 3 -17.24 -0.48 1.06
C ILE A 3 -15.89 -1.06 1.49
N GLU A 4 -15.68 -2.34 1.16
CA GLU A 4 -14.35 -2.95 1.22
C GLU A 4 -13.49 -2.39 0.08
N MET A 5 -12.24 -2.01 0.37
CA MET A 5 -11.34 -1.53 -0.70
C MET A 5 -10.67 -2.70 -1.40
N ARG A 6 -11.03 -2.88 -2.67
CA ARG A 6 -10.46 -3.91 -3.54
C ARG A 6 -9.11 -3.47 -4.09
N PHE A 7 -8.31 -4.45 -4.49
CA PHE A 7 -7.06 -4.21 -5.21
C PHE A 7 -7.23 -3.30 -6.44
N SER A 8 -8.36 -3.44 -7.15
CA SER A 8 -8.71 -2.61 -8.31
C SER A 8 -8.83 -1.11 -7.98
N GLU A 9 -9.16 -0.78 -6.73
CA GLU A 9 -9.43 0.59 -6.26
C GLU A 9 -8.19 1.26 -5.66
N LEU A 10 -7.10 0.51 -5.44
CA LEU A 10 -5.83 1.09 -5.01
C LEU A 10 -5.20 1.94 -6.12
N GLU A 11 -4.82 3.17 -5.81
CA GLU A 11 -4.18 4.10 -6.74
C GLU A 11 -2.87 4.61 -6.16
N ASP A 12 -1.97 5.11 -7.01
CA ASP A 12 -0.74 5.82 -6.62
C ASP A 12 0.23 5.06 -5.68
N VAL A 13 0.08 3.73 -5.61
CA VAL A 13 1.00 2.84 -4.90
C VAL A 13 1.90 2.07 -5.85
N ARG A 14 3.00 1.56 -5.31
CA ARG A 14 3.88 0.61 -5.96
C ARG A 14 3.86 -0.69 -5.19
N ILE A 15 3.91 -1.79 -5.91
CA ILE A 15 3.68 -3.14 -5.43
C ILE A 15 4.92 -3.98 -5.61
N LYS A 16 5.20 -4.81 -4.63
CA LYS A 16 6.14 -5.91 -4.71
C LYS A 16 5.35 -7.20 -4.82
N LEU A 17 5.67 -7.97 -5.84
CA LEU A 17 5.08 -9.29 -6.07
C LEU A 17 5.95 -10.35 -5.40
N ASP A 18 5.32 -11.42 -4.96
CA ASP A 18 6.00 -12.63 -4.53
C ASP A 18 6.78 -13.29 -5.70
N GLU A 19 7.52 -14.36 -5.42
CA GLU A 19 8.34 -15.01 -6.44
C GLU A 19 7.49 -15.54 -7.61
N THR A 20 6.33 -16.12 -7.32
CA THR A 20 5.43 -16.71 -8.31
C THR A 20 4.85 -15.65 -9.24
N GLY A 21 4.21 -14.63 -8.67
CA GLY A 21 3.65 -13.51 -9.41
C GLY A 21 4.71 -12.70 -10.13
N ARG A 22 5.93 -12.59 -9.60
CA ARG A 22 7.03 -11.95 -10.33
C ARG A 22 7.41 -12.72 -11.60
N LYS A 23 7.55 -14.05 -11.52
CA LYS A 23 7.85 -14.89 -12.70
C LYS A 23 6.76 -14.74 -13.75
N GLU A 24 5.51 -14.85 -13.33
CA GLU A 24 4.34 -14.73 -14.18
C GLU A 24 4.22 -13.32 -14.81
N PHE A 25 4.46 -12.25 -14.03
CA PHE A 25 4.44 -10.88 -14.53
C PHE A 25 5.40 -10.70 -15.70
N TRP A 26 6.65 -11.15 -15.52
CA TRP A 26 7.66 -11.00 -16.56
C TRP A 26 7.43 -11.94 -17.74
N HIS A 27 6.86 -13.12 -17.52
CA HIS A 27 6.44 -14.01 -18.58
C HIS A 27 5.40 -13.34 -19.49
N ARG A 28 4.34 -12.76 -18.91
CA ARG A 28 3.31 -12.01 -19.66
C ARG A 28 3.86 -10.77 -20.35
N VAL A 29 4.82 -10.07 -19.75
CA VAL A 29 5.53 -8.96 -20.41
C VAL A 29 6.32 -9.45 -21.63
N ASP A 30 6.94 -10.63 -21.54
CA ASP A 30 7.66 -11.24 -22.65
C ASP A 30 6.67 -11.69 -23.76
N GLU A 31 5.50 -12.24 -23.40
CA GLU A 31 4.40 -12.54 -24.34
C GLU A 31 3.81 -11.30 -25.02
N PHE A 32 3.81 -10.15 -24.35
CA PHE A 32 3.40 -8.85 -24.89
C PHE A 32 4.39 -8.30 -25.96
N GLY A 33 5.42 -9.06 -26.34
CA GLY A 33 6.46 -8.63 -27.27
C GLY A 33 7.70 -8.06 -26.56
N GLY A 34 7.86 -8.35 -25.27
CA GLY A 34 9.03 -8.02 -24.48
C GLY A 34 9.09 -6.58 -23.98
N ILE A 35 10.16 -6.29 -23.22
CA ILE A 35 10.36 -5.02 -22.51
C ILE A 35 10.33 -3.81 -23.45
N LYS A 36 10.84 -3.92 -24.68
CA LYS A 36 10.84 -2.81 -25.65
C LYS A 36 9.40 -2.42 -26.03
N THR A 37 8.61 -3.39 -26.46
CA THR A 37 7.20 -3.17 -26.85
C THR A 37 6.37 -2.69 -25.67
N PHE A 38 6.57 -3.28 -24.49
CA PHE A 38 5.92 -2.87 -23.24
C PHE A 38 6.29 -1.42 -22.85
N SER A 39 7.57 -1.07 -22.99
CA SER A 39 8.11 0.27 -22.72
C SER A 39 7.47 1.34 -23.61
N GLU A 40 7.33 1.05 -24.90
CA GLU A 40 6.71 1.95 -25.88
C GLU A 40 5.20 2.09 -25.63
N ALA A 41 4.49 0.96 -25.43
CA ALA A 41 3.03 0.96 -25.23
C ALA A 41 2.58 1.70 -23.96
N PHE A 42 3.44 1.76 -22.94
CA PHE A 42 3.12 2.42 -21.67
C PHE A 42 3.92 3.70 -21.41
N GLU A 43 4.65 4.20 -22.41
CA GLU A 43 5.44 5.43 -22.33
C GLU A 43 6.40 5.47 -21.13
N ILE A 44 6.98 4.31 -20.79
CA ILE A 44 7.92 4.17 -19.67
C ILE A 44 9.30 3.85 -20.23
N SER A 45 10.34 4.53 -19.76
CA SER A 45 11.71 4.22 -20.20
C SER A 45 12.09 2.76 -19.95
N SER A 46 12.64 2.07 -20.95
CA SER A 46 13.02 0.65 -20.83
C SER A 46 14.01 0.42 -19.68
N SER A 47 14.90 1.38 -19.40
CA SER A 47 15.83 1.35 -18.27
C SER A 47 15.12 1.19 -16.91
N LYS A 48 13.97 1.86 -16.71
CA LYS A 48 13.17 1.68 -15.47
C LYS A 48 12.62 0.26 -15.37
N ILE A 49 12.11 -0.29 -16.47
CA ILE A 49 11.57 -1.65 -16.51
C ILE A 49 12.66 -2.68 -16.23
N TYR A 50 13.84 -2.53 -16.84
CA TYR A 50 14.99 -3.39 -16.53
C TYR A 50 15.43 -3.28 -15.07
N ASN A 51 15.42 -2.07 -14.49
CA ASN A 51 15.69 -1.90 -13.06
C ASN A 51 14.67 -2.64 -12.19
N TRP A 52 13.38 -2.58 -12.53
CA TRP A 52 12.36 -3.35 -11.81
C TRP A 52 12.58 -4.86 -11.93
N LYS A 53 12.86 -5.37 -13.13
CA LYS A 53 13.12 -6.79 -13.40
C LYS A 53 14.35 -7.29 -12.67
N SER A 54 15.46 -6.55 -12.67
CA SER A 54 16.73 -7.00 -12.09
C SER A 54 16.82 -6.81 -10.58
N LYS A 55 16.36 -5.67 -10.04
CA LYS A 55 16.50 -5.33 -8.61
C LYS A 55 15.37 -5.81 -7.72
N ASN A 56 14.42 -6.59 -8.26
CA ASN A 56 13.21 -6.99 -7.53
C ASN A 56 12.50 -5.80 -6.85
N SER A 57 12.38 -4.70 -7.58
CA SER A 57 11.89 -3.43 -7.02
C SER A 57 10.38 -3.32 -7.14
N TYR A 58 9.80 -2.43 -6.31
CA TYR A 58 8.38 -2.12 -6.36
C TYR A 58 7.96 -1.53 -7.72
N ILE A 59 6.95 -2.12 -8.34
CA ILE A 59 6.40 -1.79 -9.65
C ILE A 59 5.13 -0.93 -9.46
N PRO A 60 4.90 0.14 -10.22
CA PRO A 60 3.63 0.89 -10.18
C PRO A 60 2.41 -0.03 -10.31
N ILE A 61 1.42 0.14 -9.43
CA ILE A 61 0.24 -0.72 -9.39
C ILE A 61 -0.52 -0.73 -10.72
N GLU A 62 -0.60 0.40 -11.40
CA GLU A 62 -1.27 0.51 -12.70
C GLU A 62 -0.68 -0.42 -13.77
N LEU A 63 0.62 -0.68 -13.72
CA LEU A 63 1.26 -1.64 -14.64
C LEU A 63 0.97 -3.08 -14.26
N VAL A 64 0.96 -3.36 -12.95
CA VAL A 64 0.58 -4.67 -12.42
C VAL A 64 -0.86 -5.00 -12.84
N LYS A 65 -1.79 -4.05 -12.66
CA LYS A 65 -3.19 -4.15 -13.11
C LYS A 65 -3.32 -4.35 -14.61
N LYS A 66 -2.48 -3.70 -15.43
CA LYS A 66 -2.50 -3.88 -16.89
C LYS A 66 -2.07 -5.27 -17.34
N VAL A 67 -1.20 -5.94 -16.59
CA VAL A 67 -0.67 -7.28 -16.93
C VAL A 67 -1.54 -8.40 -16.34
N PHE A 68 -2.03 -8.22 -15.12
CA PHE A 68 -2.78 -9.25 -14.38
C PHE A 68 -4.28 -9.00 -14.30
N GLY A 69 -4.75 -7.80 -14.63
CA GLY A 69 -6.08 -7.36 -14.22
C GLY A 69 -6.20 -7.36 -12.70
N ASN A 70 -7.31 -7.89 -12.20
CA ASN A 70 -7.60 -7.98 -10.76
C ASN A 70 -7.03 -9.24 -10.09
N GLU A 71 -6.45 -10.17 -10.86
CA GLU A 71 -5.88 -11.43 -10.33
C GLU A 71 -4.57 -11.22 -9.56
N ALA A 72 -3.98 -10.02 -9.65
CA ALA A 72 -2.70 -9.71 -9.04
C ALA A 72 -2.71 -9.76 -7.51
N SER A 73 -3.88 -9.57 -6.87
CA SER A 73 -3.97 -9.42 -5.42
C SER A 73 -3.37 -10.59 -4.65
N GLN A 74 -3.51 -11.81 -5.17
CA GLN A 74 -2.98 -13.04 -4.57
C GLN A 74 -1.44 -13.10 -4.56
N TYR A 75 -0.79 -12.32 -5.43
CA TYR A 75 0.66 -12.30 -5.58
C TYR A 75 1.31 -11.10 -4.87
N VAL A 76 0.54 -10.24 -4.22
CA VAL A 76 1.08 -9.04 -3.58
C VAL A 76 1.75 -9.42 -2.27
N GLU A 77 3.07 -9.29 -2.23
CA GLU A 77 3.87 -9.46 -1.01
C GLU A 77 3.89 -8.16 -0.18
N ALA A 78 3.91 -6.99 -0.85
CA ALA A 78 3.91 -5.70 -0.17
C ALA A 78 3.45 -4.57 -1.10
N TYR A 79 2.95 -3.47 -0.53
CA TYR A 79 2.74 -2.22 -1.26
C TYR A 79 3.23 -1.00 -0.48
N LYS A 80 3.58 0.06 -1.21
CA LYS A 80 4.02 1.33 -0.63
C LYS A 80 3.67 2.51 -1.51
N GLY A 81 3.51 3.68 -0.90
CA GLY A 81 3.39 4.94 -1.64
C GLY A 81 4.68 5.34 -2.39
N SER A 82 4.70 6.57 -2.88
CA SER A 82 5.85 7.16 -3.56
C SER A 82 7.09 7.35 -2.66
N GLY A 83 8.26 7.60 -3.27
CA GLY A 83 9.51 7.89 -2.55
C GLY A 83 10.00 6.80 -1.58
N ARG A 84 10.45 7.25 -0.40
CA ARG A 84 11.01 6.43 0.69
C ARG A 84 9.96 6.01 1.74
N SER A 85 8.69 5.97 1.36
CA SER A 85 7.62 5.47 2.24
C SER A 85 7.94 4.04 2.71
N LYS A 86 7.53 3.72 3.94
CA LYS A 86 7.58 2.34 4.45
C LYS A 86 6.43 1.53 3.83
N ALA A 87 6.67 0.27 3.55
CA ALA A 87 5.69 -0.61 2.92
C ALA A 87 4.77 -1.25 3.95
N VAL A 88 3.52 -1.50 3.56
CA VAL A 88 2.68 -2.51 4.21
C VAL A 88 3.11 -3.86 3.64
N GLU A 89 3.55 -4.76 4.49
CA GLU A 89 3.95 -6.12 4.12
C GLU A 89 2.78 -7.09 4.38
N ASN A 90 2.73 -8.21 3.65
CA ASN A 90 1.66 -9.21 3.77
C ASN A 90 0.23 -8.61 3.79
N PRO A 91 -0.12 -7.76 2.82
CA PRO A 91 -1.39 -7.06 2.85
C PRO A 91 -2.59 -8.01 2.65
N VAL A 92 -3.69 -7.69 3.32
CA VAL A 92 -4.95 -8.42 3.17
C VAL A 92 -5.80 -7.75 2.10
N PHE A 93 -6.28 -8.52 1.12
CA PHE A 93 -7.17 -8.05 0.05
C PHE A 93 -8.46 -8.86 -0.03
N PRO A 94 -9.63 -8.21 -0.21
CA PRO A 94 -9.83 -6.76 -0.12
C PRO A 94 -9.50 -6.24 1.28
N VAL A 95 -9.13 -4.96 1.39
CA VAL A 95 -8.80 -4.34 2.67
C VAL A 95 -10.05 -4.40 3.54
N PRO A 96 -10.01 -5.07 4.71
CA PRO A 96 -11.17 -5.20 5.57
C PRO A 96 -11.74 -3.84 5.97
N GLU A 97 -13.06 -3.69 5.89
CA GLU A 97 -13.73 -2.51 6.45
C GLU A 97 -13.74 -2.64 7.97
N SER A 98 -13.04 -1.73 8.65
CA SER A 98 -13.17 -1.56 10.09
C SER A 98 -13.81 -0.21 10.38
N SER A 99 -15.11 -0.22 10.68
CA SER A 99 -15.85 1.00 11.03
C SER A 99 -15.20 1.72 12.21
N GLU A 100 -14.60 0.97 13.15
CA GLU A 100 -13.84 1.53 14.26
C GLU A 100 -12.57 2.25 13.77
N LEU A 101 -11.78 1.62 12.89
CA LEU A 101 -10.58 2.22 12.32
C LEU A 101 -10.92 3.50 11.56
N LEU A 102 -11.89 3.43 10.65
CA LEU A 102 -12.30 4.56 9.81
C LEU A 102 -12.83 5.72 10.66
N THR A 103 -13.64 5.44 11.70
CA THR A 103 -14.13 6.45 12.64
C THR A 103 -12.97 7.11 13.40
N ARG A 104 -12.01 6.32 13.90
CA ARG A 104 -10.83 6.86 14.60
C ARG A 104 -9.96 7.70 13.66
N ILE A 105 -9.80 7.29 12.41
CA ILE A 105 -9.08 8.06 11.39
C ILE A 105 -9.76 9.40 11.14
N GLN A 106 -11.08 9.41 11.01
CA GLN A 106 -11.85 10.63 10.72
C GLN A 106 -11.89 11.59 11.91
N CYS A 107 -12.10 11.06 13.12
CA CYS A 107 -12.41 11.88 14.29
C CYS A 107 -11.21 12.17 15.18
N SER A 108 -10.13 11.37 15.09
CA SER A 108 -9.04 11.40 16.09
C SER A 108 -7.64 11.43 15.48
N VAL A 109 -7.48 11.17 14.18
CA VAL A 109 -6.18 11.31 13.53
C VAL A 109 -6.02 12.73 12.98
N THR A 110 -4.90 13.36 13.30
CA THR A 110 -4.50 14.66 12.76
C THR A 110 -3.22 14.52 11.94
N ALA A 111 -2.86 15.54 11.17
CA ALA A 111 -1.58 15.58 10.48
C ALA A 111 -0.60 16.49 11.23
N ASN A 112 0.63 16.03 11.47
CA ASN A 112 1.67 16.90 12.01
C ASN A 112 2.21 17.88 10.95
N LYS A 113 3.17 18.73 11.34
CA LYS A 113 3.81 19.72 10.46
C LYS A 113 4.41 19.18 9.15
N ASN A 114 4.70 17.88 9.08
CA ASN A 114 5.24 17.21 7.88
C ASN A 114 4.15 16.46 7.10
N GLY A 115 2.88 16.63 7.45
CA GLY A 115 1.75 15.91 6.85
C GLY A 115 1.70 14.43 7.23
N ILE A 116 2.38 14.02 8.30
CA ILE A 116 2.36 12.61 8.78
C ILE A 116 1.13 12.44 9.67
N PRO A 117 0.29 11.41 9.45
CA PRO A 117 -0.87 11.14 10.29
C PRO A 117 -0.42 10.73 11.69
N VAL A 118 -1.10 11.28 12.70
CA VAL A 118 -0.83 11.10 14.12
C VAL A 118 -2.15 10.80 14.82
N TYR A 119 -2.24 9.62 15.42
CA TYR A 119 -3.26 9.29 16.41
C TYR A 119 -2.69 9.59 17.81
N GLN A 120 -3.41 10.36 18.61
CA GLN A 120 -2.98 10.72 19.97
C GLN A 120 -4.00 10.25 20.99
N ALA A 121 -3.52 9.62 22.07
CA ALA A 121 -4.36 9.24 23.21
C ALA A 121 -3.55 9.29 24.51
N SER A 122 -4.23 9.57 25.62
CA SER A 122 -3.64 9.48 26.97
C SER A 122 -3.66 8.06 27.53
N ASP A 123 -4.52 7.20 26.99
CA ASP A 123 -4.70 5.82 27.41
C ASP A 123 -3.93 4.87 26.46
N ALA A 124 -3.11 3.98 27.03
CA ALA A 124 -2.30 3.04 26.28
C ALA A 124 -3.13 1.98 25.54
N GLY A 125 -4.23 1.52 26.13
CA GLY A 125 -5.15 0.56 25.52
C GLY A 125 -5.84 1.13 24.27
N LEU A 126 -6.09 2.45 24.22
CA LEU A 126 -6.60 3.09 23.01
C LEU A 126 -5.58 3.09 21.86
N VAL A 127 -4.29 3.29 22.16
CA VAL A 127 -3.22 3.24 21.17
C VAL A 127 -2.97 1.80 20.72
N GLU A 128 -2.97 0.85 21.66
CA GLU A 128 -2.86 -0.58 21.36
C GLU A 128 -4.00 -1.01 20.43
N ARG A 129 -5.25 -0.69 20.77
CA ARG A 129 -6.40 -0.98 19.91
C ARG A 129 -6.28 -0.36 18.52
N PHE A 130 -5.86 0.90 18.41
CA PHE A 130 -5.66 1.54 17.10
C PHE A 130 -4.54 0.84 16.30
N SER A 131 -3.52 0.36 16.98
CA SER A 131 -2.43 -0.38 16.37
C SER A 131 -2.87 -1.75 15.85
N GLU A 132 -3.71 -2.48 16.60
CA GLU A 132 -4.32 -3.74 16.17
C GLU A 132 -5.17 -3.54 14.91
N LEU A 133 -6.03 -2.51 14.91
CA LEU A 133 -6.87 -2.16 13.77
C LEU A 133 -6.05 -1.86 12.51
N LEU A 134 -4.88 -1.23 12.65
CA LEU A 134 -3.97 -1.05 11.52
C LEU A 134 -3.34 -2.37 11.07
N GLN A 135 -3.11 -3.33 11.97
CA GLN A 135 -2.53 -4.63 11.61
C GLN A 135 -3.55 -5.58 10.94
N GLU A 136 -4.86 -5.33 11.09
CA GLU A 136 -5.90 -6.11 10.40
C GLU A 136 -5.81 -6.03 8.86
N ILE A 137 -5.16 -4.99 8.32
CA ILE A 137 -5.00 -4.79 6.87
C ILE A 137 -3.67 -5.35 6.32
N GLY A 138 -2.85 -5.93 7.18
CA GLY A 138 -1.49 -6.39 6.88
C GLY A 138 -0.46 -5.82 7.85
N GLU A 139 0.82 -6.10 7.61
CA GLU A 139 1.92 -5.64 8.46
C GLU A 139 2.21 -4.15 8.24
N VAL A 140 1.43 -3.30 8.92
CA VAL A 140 1.53 -1.85 8.78
C VAL A 140 2.69 -1.29 9.63
N PRO A 141 3.62 -0.53 9.04
CA PRO A 141 4.74 0.01 9.77
C PRO A 141 4.34 1.31 10.48
N PHE A 142 4.06 1.25 11.78
CA PHE A 142 3.85 2.42 12.62
C PHE A 142 5.00 2.64 13.61
N LYS A 143 4.99 3.79 14.28
CA LYS A 143 5.85 4.11 15.43
C LYS A 143 5.02 4.75 16.52
N ILE A 144 5.21 4.29 17.75
CA ILE A 144 4.63 4.89 18.95
C ILE A 144 5.70 5.75 19.61
N TYR A 145 5.33 6.96 20.01
CA TYR A 145 6.18 7.88 20.76
C TYR A 145 5.52 8.17 22.11
N GLU A 146 6.30 8.03 23.17
CA GLU A 146 5.89 8.43 24.52
C GLU A 146 6.26 9.89 24.73
N ARG A 147 5.26 10.74 24.93
CA ARG A 147 5.37 12.17 25.23
C ARG A 147 4.39 12.49 26.38
N ASP A 148 3.92 13.74 26.46
CA ASP A 148 2.83 14.13 27.35
C ASP A 148 1.54 13.33 27.07
N VAL A 149 1.36 12.89 25.82
CA VAL A 149 0.38 11.88 25.38
C VAL A 149 1.09 10.86 24.49
N LEU A 150 0.53 9.66 24.35
CA LEU A 150 1.03 8.67 23.42
C LEU A 150 0.68 9.08 21.99
N GLU A 151 1.65 9.02 21.09
CA GLU A 151 1.47 9.34 19.68
C GLU A 151 1.79 8.14 18.80
N LEU A 152 0.81 7.62 18.06
CA LEU A 152 1.03 6.62 17.02
C LEU A 152 1.07 7.30 15.65
N ARG A 153 2.16 7.08 14.91
CA ARG A 153 2.37 7.60 13.56
C ARG A 153 2.51 6.46 12.56
N TYR A 154 1.82 6.57 11.43
CA TYR A 154 1.81 5.57 10.36
C TYR A 154 2.02 6.23 8.98
N PRO A 155 2.17 5.47 7.88
CA PRO A 155 2.51 6.05 6.59
C PRO A 155 1.42 6.96 6.01
N LYS A 156 1.83 8.12 5.47
CA LYS A 156 0.91 9.12 4.88
C LYS A 156 0.04 8.57 3.76
N TYR A 157 0.63 7.82 2.83
CA TYR A 157 -0.13 7.27 1.70
C TYR A 157 -1.25 6.31 2.15
N LEU A 158 -1.06 5.63 3.28
CA LEU A 158 -2.09 4.75 3.84
C LEU A 158 -3.25 5.57 4.43
N HIS A 159 -2.94 6.71 5.06
CA HIS A 159 -3.98 7.65 5.49
C HIS A 159 -4.77 8.22 4.30
N GLU A 160 -4.09 8.56 3.20
CA GLU A 160 -4.75 9.02 1.96
C GLU A 160 -5.67 7.94 1.37
N ILE A 161 -5.28 6.67 1.44
CA ILE A 161 -6.12 5.52 1.05
C ILE A 161 -7.38 5.46 1.93
N PHE A 162 -7.25 5.51 3.25
CA PHE A 162 -8.40 5.44 4.15
C PHE A 162 -9.35 6.63 4.01
N GLN A 163 -8.82 7.83 3.71
CA GLN A 163 -9.66 9.00 3.45
C GLN A 163 -10.52 8.86 2.18
N LYS A 164 -10.11 8.03 1.20
CA LYS A 164 -10.91 7.72 0.00
C LYS A 164 -11.99 6.65 0.25
N MET A 165 -11.89 5.88 1.34
CA MET A 165 -12.88 4.84 1.70
C MET A 165 -14.12 5.40 2.41
N ASN A 166 -14.02 6.62 2.93
CA ASN A 166 -15.10 7.36 3.58
C ASN A 166 -15.85 8.26 2.60
#